data_AF-A0A9W6TPP2-F1
#
_entry.id   AF-A0A9W6TPP2-F1
#
_cell.length_a   1.000
_cell.length_b   1.000
_cell.length_c   1.000
_cell.angle_alpha   90.00
_cell.angle_beta   90.00
_cell.angle_gamma   90.00
#
_symmetry.space_group_name_H-M   'P 1'
#
loop_
_entity.id
_entity.type
_entity.pdbx_description
1 polymer ?
#
loop_
_entity_poly.entity_id
_entity_poly.type
_entity_poly.pdbx_seq_one_letter_code
_entity_poly.pdbx_strand_id
1 'polypeptide(L)'
;MEIRSDGFKLCVSFRRSHRTSTHGIGTWYYAFSALGYLSVMTNCAIFGLHSGFLNRLFPKMSFAGSLVAVALMEHAMVAVKVCVEMFVPDTTAAVVEAHRMKRAWLRKKASLQMELSSRQLLQTQVSDDDKQGDEAPTSQEAIAAADVNEWLSREKERRLKLERELKSLNDLYMGWIREEQTKRKKTQHKLATLMERVKTPLEAIHLPKAK
;
A
#
# COMPACT_ATOMS: atom_id res chain seq x y z
N MET A 1 4.61 5.52 -27.77
CA MET A 1 5.65 6.51 -28.14
C MET A 1 5.80 7.56 -27.05
N GLU A 2 4.70 8.18 -26.60
CA GLU A 2 4.70 9.29 -25.62
C GLU A 2 5.55 9.07 -24.36
N ILE A 3 5.44 7.90 -23.71
CA ILE A 3 6.19 7.65 -22.47
C ILE A 3 7.72 7.64 -22.68
N ARG A 4 8.18 7.19 -23.86
CA ARG A 4 9.61 7.14 -24.19
C ARG A 4 10.12 8.51 -24.63
N SER A 5 9.32 9.26 -25.38
CA SER A 5 9.69 10.61 -25.81
C SER A 5 9.72 11.57 -24.61
N ASP A 6 8.76 11.51 -23.70
CA ASP A 6 8.76 12.35 -22.48
C ASP A 6 9.91 11.99 -21.56
N GLY A 7 10.17 10.68 -21.38
CA GLY A 7 11.34 10.22 -20.63
C GLY A 7 12.66 10.71 -21.23
N PHE A 8 12.81 10.63 -22.55
CA PHE A 8 14.00 11.15 -23.24
C PHE A 8 14.14 12.66 -23.06
N LYS A 9 13.05 13.41 -23.22
CA LYS A 9 13.04 14.88 -23.09
C LYS A 9 13.42 15.32 -21.67
N LEU A 10 12.91 14.65 -20.64
CA LEU A 10 13.22 14.93 -19.23
C LEU A 10 14.66 14.57 -18.85
N CYS A 11 15.21 13.49 -19.43
CA CYS A 11 16.56 13.00 -19.09
C CYS A 11 17.68 13.70 -19.86
N VAL A 12 17.44 14.10 -21.12
CA VAL A 12 18.51 14.56 -22.04
C VAL A 12 18.36 16.04 -22.40
N SER A 13 17.15 16.57 -22.51
CA SER A 13 16.92 17.92 -23.03
C SER A 13 16.78 19.00 -21.94
N PHE A 14 16.41 18.65 -20.71
CA PHE A 14 16.16 19.61 -19.64
C PHE A 14 17.11 19.46 -18.44
N ARG A 15 17.39 20.58 -17.76
CA ARG A 15 18.06 20.57 -16.45
C ARG A 15 17.14 19.97 -15.39
N ARG A 16 17.72 19.32 -14.37
CA ARG A 16 16.97 18.70 -13.28
C ARG A 16 16.05 19.71 -12.59
N SER A 17 14.74 19.46 -12.64
CA SER A 17 13.73 20.28 -11.98
C SER A 17 13.77 20.11 -10.46
N HIS A 18 13.34 21.15 -9.74
CA HIS A 18 13.18 21.08 -8.30
C HIS A 18 11.99 20.18 -7.94
N ARG A 19 12.18 19.30 -6.95
CA ARG A 19 11.13 18.38 -6.52
C ARG A 19 10.17 19.08 -5.57
N THR A 20 9.01 19.47 -6.08
CA THR A 20 7.88 19.90 -5.26
C THR A 20 7.09 18.68 -4.78
N SER A 21 6.77 18.62 -3.49
CA SER A 21 5.85 17.59 -2.98
C SER A 21 4.43 17.98 -3.35
N THR A 22 3.86 17.28 -4.33
CA THR A 22 2.47 17.45 -4.74
C THR A 22 1.67 16.19 -4.40
N HIS A 23 0.43 16.39 -3.98
CA HIS A 23 -0.51 15.31 -3.72
C HIS A 23 -1.44 15.19 -4.94
N GLY A 24 -1.14 14.25 -5.82
CA GLY A 24 -1.92 14.01 -7.06
C GLY A 24 -1.59 14.98 -8.21
N ILE A 25 -2.47 14.97 -9.22
CA ILE A 25 -2.31 15.72 -10.48
C ILE A 25 -2.83 17.18 -10.41
N GLY A 26 -3.47 17.55 -9.29
CA GLY A 26 -3.98 18.90 -9.05
C GLY A 26 -5.27 19.21 -9.83
N THR A 27 -5.38 20.43 -10.36
CA THR A 27 -6.59 20.95 -11.05
C THR A 27 -6.99 20.15 -12.29
N TRP A 28 -6.04 19.45 -12.91
CA TRP A 28 -6.30 18.55 -14.03
C TRP A 28 -7.31 17.45 -13.67
N TYR A 29 -7.36 17.00 -12.41
CA TYR A 29 -8.36 16.05 -11.96
C TYR A 29 -9.79 16.60 -12.16
N TYR A 30 -10.02 17.85 -11.75
CA TYR A 30 -11.31 18.51 -11.95
C TYR A 30 -11.60 18.76 -13.43
N ALA A 31 -10.58 19.12 -14.22
CA ALA A 31 -10.72 19.30 -15.66
C ALA A 31 -11.17 18.00 -16.36
N PHE A 32 -10.51 16.87 -16.07
CA PHE A 32 -10.92 15.57 -16.61
C PHE A 32 -12.30 15.13 -16.12
N SER A 33 -12.64 15.43 -14.86
CA SER A 33 -13.97 15.17 -14.32
C SER A 33 -15.05 15.94 -15.08
N ALA A 34 -14.82 17.23 -15.33
CA ALA A 34 -15.71 18.09 -16.12
C ALA A 34 -15.82 17.63 -17.57
N LEU A 35 -14.71 17.23 -18.20
CA LEU A 35 -14.72 16.65 -19.55
C LEU A 35 -15.53 15.35 -19.59
N GLY A 36 -15.47 14.53 -18.55
CA GLY A 36 -16.32 13.34 -18.43
C GLY A 36 -17.81 13.67 -18.38
N TYR A 37 -18.22 14.72 -17.65
CA TYR A 37 -19.61 15.19 -17.67
C TYR A 37 -20.00 15.75 -19.03
N LEU A 38 -19.14 16.57 -19.64
CA LEU A 38 -19.38 17.14 -20.96
C LEU A 38 -19.54 16.06 -22.02
N SER A 39 -18.76 14.98 -21.95
CA SER A 39 -18.89 13.81 -22.83
C SER A 39 -20.26 13.15 -22.71
N VAL A 40 -20.84 13.04 -21.51
CA VAL A 40 -22.19 12.51 -21.33
C VAL A 40 -23.22 13.44 -21.99
N MET A 41 -23.10 14.75 -21.75
CA MET A 41 -23.99 15.77 -22.33
C MET A 41 -23.97 15.74 -23.86
N THR A 42 -22.77 15.73 -24.46
CA THR A 42 -22.63 15.75 -25.92
C THR A 42 -23.10 14.44 -26.55
N ASN A 43 -22.81 13.29 -25.95
CA ASN A 43 -23.29 11.99 -26.46
C ASN A 43 -24.82 11.89 -26.37
N CYS A 44 -25.43 12.37 -25.28
CA CYS A 44 -26.90 12.40 -25.14
C CYS A 44 -27.54 13.35 -26.16
N ALA A 45 -26.95 14.52 -26.39
CA ALA A 45 -27.41 15.47 -27.41
C ALA A 45 -27.30 14.89 -28.83
N ILE A 46 -26.19 14.24 -29.19
CA ILE A 46 -26.01 13.58 -30.50
C ILE A 46 -27.05 12.48 -30.70
N PHE A 47 -27.27 11.63 -29.68
CA PHE A 47 -28.26 10.56 -29.75
C PHE A 47 -29.69 11.11 -29.87
N GLY A 48 -30.02 12.14 -29.09
CA GLY A 48 -31.34 12.74 -29.05
C GLY A 48 -31.73 13.54 -30.29
N LEU A 49 -30.80 14.35 -30.80
CA LEU A 49 -31.08 15.29 -31.90
C LEU A 49 -30.73 14.72 -33.27
N HIS A 50 -29.64 13.93 -33.37
CA HIS A 50 -29.07 13.54 -34.65
C HIS A 50 -29.40 12.10 -35.04
N SER A 51 -29.63 11.20 -34.08
CA SER A 51 -29.90 9.78 -34.38
C SER A 51 -31.33 9.53 -34.90
N GLY A 52 -32.26 10.48 -34.72
CA GLY A 52 -33.67 10.30 -35.09
C GLY A 52 -34.37 9.13 -34.36
N PHE A 53 -33.69 8.49 -33.41
CA PHE A 53 -34.16 7.33 -32.67
C PHE A 53 -35.43 7.65 -31.86
N LEU A 54 -35.46 8.82 -31.22
CA LEU A 54 -36.62 9.27 -30.46
C LEU A 54 -37.85 9.53 -31.35
N ASN A 55 -37.66 10.08 -32.56
CA ASN A 55 -38.73 10.23 -33.55
C ASN A 55 -39.27 8.88 -34.05
N ARG A 56 -38.41 7.85 -34.09
CA ARG A 56 -38.81 6.50 -34.50
C ARG A 56 -39.55 5.73 -33.40
N LEU A 57 -39.18 5.94 -32.14
CA LEU A 57 -39.80 5.30 -30.98
C LEU A 57 -41.12 5.99 -30.58
N PHE A 58 -41.21 7.32 -30.73
CA PHE A 58 -42.40 8.10 -30.44
C PHE A 58 -42.74 9.07 -31.59
N PRO A 59 -43.34 8.58 -32.69
CA PRO A 59 -43.63 9.38 -33.88
C PRO A 59 -44.67 10.50 -33.68
N LYS A 60 -45.31 10.58 -32.50
CA LYS A 60 -46.30 11.62 -32.13
C LYS A 60 -45.78 12.61 -31.08
N MET A 61 -44.52 12.52 -30.66
CA MET A 61 -44.00 13.37 -29.59
C MET A 61 -43.59 14.74 -30.16
N SER A 62 -44.04 15.82 -29.51
CA SER A 62 -43.59 17.18 -29.83
C SER A 62 -42.07 17.32 -29.61
N PHE A 63 -41.42 18.26 -30.31
CA PHE A 63 -40.00 18.60 -30.14
C PHE A 63 -39.62 18.82 -28.67
N ALA A 64 -40.51 19.46 -27.89
CA ALA A 64 -40.34 19.65 -26.46
C ALA A 64 -40.28 18.33 -25.67
N GLY A 65 -41.07 17.32 -26.05
CA GLY A 65 -41.06 16.01 -25.41
C GLY A 65 -39.78 15.22 -25.70
N SER A 66 -39.22 15.35 -26.91
CA SER A 66 -37.91 14.78 -27.24
C SER A 66 -36.80 15.38 -26.37
N LEU A 67 -36.80 16.71 -26.19
CA LEU A 67 -35.81 17.37 -25.33
C LEU A 67 -35.90 16.91 -23.87
N VAL A 68 -37.12 16.74 -23.33
CA VAL A 68 -37.32 16.19 -21.99
C VAL A 68 -36.83 14.73 -21.89
N ALA A 69 -37.08 13.90 -22.91
CA ALA A 69 -36.60 12.53 -22.93
C ALA A 69 -35.06 12.45 -22.94
N VAL A 70 -34.40 13.34 -23.69
CA VAL A 70 -32.93 13.47 -23.70
C VAL A 70 -32.41 13.88 -22.33
N ALA A 71 -33.01 14.89 -21.69
CA ALA A 71 -32.62 15.32 -20.34
C ALA A 71 -32.79 14.20 -19.30
N LEU A 72 -33.87 13.41 -19.40
CA LEU A 72 -34.08 12.25 -18.52
C LEU A 72 -33.01 11.17 -18.72
N MET A 73 -32.68 10.85 -19.97
CA MET A 73 -31.62 9.90 -20.31
C MET A 73 -30.25 10.39 -19.83
N GLU A 74 -29.97 11.68 -19.99
CA GLU A 74 -28.77 12.34 -19.50
C GLU A 74 -28.65 12.24 -17.98
N HIS A 75 -29.71 12.62 -17.24
CA HIS A 75 -29.75 12.47 -15.78
C HIS A 75 -29.56 11.02 -15.33
N ALA A 76 -30.13 10.05 -16.05
CA ALA A 76 -29.92 8.63 -15.77
C ALA A 76 -28.45 8.23 -15.95
N MET A 77 -27.80 8.67 -17.03
CA MET A 77 -26.37 8.40 -17.28
C MET A 77 -25.46 9.08 -16.26
N VAL A 78 -25.78 10.31 -15.87
CA VAL A 78 -25.07 11.04 -14.81
C VAL A 78 -25.23 10.32 -13.48
N ALA A 79 -26.44 9.86 -13.14
CA ALA A 79 -26.69 9.09 -11.93
C ALA A 79 -25.86 7.80 -11.91
N VAL A 80 -25.82 7.05 -13.01
CA VAL A 80 -24.98 5.86 -13.14
C VAL A 80 -23.50 6.18 -12.92
N LYS A 81 -22.98 7.25 -13.52
CA LYS A 81 -21.60 7.70 -13.30
C LYS A 81 -21.33 7.96 -11.82
N VAL A 82 -22.18 8.73 -11.17
CA VAL A 82 -22.04 9.08 -9.73
C VAL A 82 -22.15 7.83 -8.85
N CYS A 83 -23.04 6.89 -9.19
CA CYS A 83 -23.12 5.61 -8.50
C CYS A 83 -21.81 4.83 -8.61
N VAL A 84 -21.21 4.76 -9.81
CA VAL A 84 -19.91 4.08 -10.00
C VAL A 84 -18.81 4.75 -9.18
N GLU A 85 -18.75 6.09 -9.18
CA GLU A 85 -17.81 6.84 -8.36
C GLU A 85 -18.01 6.57 -6.86
N MET A 86 -19.25 6.40 -6.39
CA MET A 86 -19.55 6.04 -5.00
C MET A 86 -19.17 4.59 -4.67
N PHE A 87 -19.36 3.66 -5.60
CA PHE A 87 -19.01 2.25 -5.40
C PHE A 87 -17.50 2.00 -5.39
N VAL A 88 -16.72 2.84 -6.07
CA VAL A 88 -15.27 2.72 -6.12
C VAL A 88 -14.66 3.52 -4.96
N PRO A 89 -14.14 2.87 -3.90
CA PRO A 89 -13.50 3.60 -2.81
C PRO A 89 -12.22 4.31 -3.31
N ASP A 90 -12.13 5.62 -3.07
CA ASP A 90 -11.01 6.48 -3.49
C ASP A 90 -9.63 6.00 -3.01
N THR A 91 -9.60 5.24 -1.92
CA THR A 91 -8.36 4.65 -1.38
C THR A 91 -8.57 3.18 -1.07
N THR A 92 -7.63 2.34 -1.52
CA THR A 92 -7.65 0.91 -1.22
C THR A 92 -7.30 0.67 0.25
N ALA A 93 -7.94 -0.33 0.87
CA ALA A 93 -7.74 -0.65 2.30
C ALA A 93 -6.25 -0.86 2.65
N ALA A 94 -5.50 -1.53 1.76
CA ALA A 94 -4.07 -1.76 1.94
C ALA A 94 -3.25 -0.46 2.08
N VAL A 95 -3.60 0.58 1.33
CA VAL A 95 -2.93 1.89 1.40
C VAL A 95 -3.26 2.59 2.72
N VAL A 96 -4.53 2.54 3.15
CA VAL A 96 -4.97 3.10 4.43
C VAL A 96 -4.23 2.44 5.60
N GLU A 97 -4.13 1.11 5.58
CA GLU A 97 -3.40 0.33 6.58
C GLU A 97 -1.91 0.69 6.56
N ALA A 98 -1.27 0.74 5.39
CA ALA A 98 0.13 1.15 5.26
C ALA A 98 0.38 2.56 5.84
N HIS A 99 -0.51 3.52 5.58
CA HIS A 99 -0.42 4.86 6.18
C HIS A 99 -0.63 4.85 7.69
N ARG A 100 -1.52 4.01 8.22
CA ARG A 100 -1.71 3.84 9.67
C ARG A 100 -0.45 3.26 10.32
N MET A 101 0.11 2.19 9.75
CA MET A 101 1.35 1.56 10.22
C MET A 101 2.52 2.53 10.19
N LYS A 102 2.71 3.27 9.08
CA LYS A 102 3.77 4.28 8.96
C LYS A 102 3.66 5.38 10.02
N ARG A 103 2.45 5.88 10.27
CA ARG A 103 2.19 6.88 11.33
C ARG A 103 2.47 6.33 12.72
N ALA A 104 2.05 5.09 13.00
CA ALA A 104 2.32 4.44 14.29
C ALA A 104 3.83 4.22 14.51
N TRP A 105 4.55 3.79 13.47
CA TRP A 105 6.00 3.59 13.51
C TRP A 105 6.75 4.90 13.77
N LEU A 106 6.37 5.99 13.10
CA LEU A 106 6.98 7.30 13.32
C LEU A 106 6.79 7.80 14.76
N ARG A 107 5.61 7.59 15.35
CA ARG A 107 5.36 7.93 16.77
C ARG A 107 6.25 7.14 17.72
N LYS A 108 6.35 5.82 17.50
CA LYS A 108 7.23 4.95 18.30
C LYS A 108 8.71 5.35 18.18
N LYS A 109 9.14 5.73 16.97
CA LYS A 109 10.51 6.20 16.75
C LYS A 109 10.79 7.50 17.50
N ALA A 110 9.85 8.45 17.49
CA ALA A 110 9.98 9.71 18.21
C ALA A 110 10.02 9.51 19.74
N SER A 111 9.17 8.64 20.29
CA SER A 111 9.17 8.34 21.73
C SER A 111 10.47 7.65 22.17
N LEU A 112 10.97 6.70 21.38
CA LEU A 112 12.25 6.03 21.65
C LEU A 112 13.41 7.04 21.64
N GLN A 113 13.42 7.96 20.67
CA GLN A 113 14.46 8.98 20.57
C GLN A 113 14.44 9.92 21.80
N MET A 114 13.25 10.34 22.27
CA MET A 114 13.12 11.11 23.50
C MET A 114 13.63 10.34 24.72
N GLU A 115 13.31 9.05 24.85
CA GLU A 115 13.79 8.22 25.97
C GLU A 115 15.32 8.12 25.97
N LEU A 116 15.93 7.88 24.81
CA LEU A 116 17.39 7.83 24.66
C LEU A 116 18.05 9.16 25.00
N SER A 117 17.52 10.28 24.50
CA SER A 117 18.01 11.61 24.84
C SER A 117 17.88 11.92 26.33
N SER A 118 16.78 11.49 26.97
CA SER A 118 16.60 11.64 28.43
C SER A 118 17.61 10.83 29.22
N ARG A 119 17.93 9.60 28.81
CA ARG A 119 18.94 8.77 29.49
C ARG A 119 20.33 9.37 29.39
N GLN A 120 20.65 9.96 28.24
CA GLN A 120 21.95 10.58 28.01
C GLN A 120 22.16 11.82 28.90
N LEU A 121 21.10 12.63 29.10
CA LEU A 121 21.14 13.77 30.03
C LEU A 121 21.34 13.33 31.48
N LEU A 122 20.63 12.28 31.93
CA LEU A 122 20.79 11.74 33.28
C LEU A 122 22.22 11.22 33.50
N GLN A 123 22.80 10.53 32.52
CA GLN A 123 24.17 10.04 32.61
C GLN A 123 25.21 11.17 32.68
N THR A 124 25.02 12.26 31.91
CA THR A 124 25.88 13.44 31.99
C THR A 124 25.79 14.14 33.35
N GLN A 125 24.59 14.24 33.94
CA GLN A 125 24.42 14.85 35.25
C GLN A 125 25.11 14.04 36.36
N VAL A 126 24.98 12.71 36.34
CA VAL A 126 25.65 11.82 37.31
C VAL A 126 27.18 11.90 37.19
N SER A 127 27.74 12.00 35.98
CA SER A 127 29.18 12.17 35.79
C SER A 127 29.75 13.52 36.23
N ASP A 128 28.92 14.55 36.40
CA ASP A 128 29.33 15.85 36.98
C ASP A 128 29.20 15.84 38.51
N ASP A 129 28.20 15.16 39.08
CA ASP A 129 28.08 14.96 40.54
C ASP A 129 29.21 14.08 41.10
N ASP A 130 29.66 13.05 40.35
CA ASP A 130 30.78 12.17 40.73
C ASP A 130 32.15 12.90 40.82
N LYS A 131 32.26 14.13 40.31
CA LYS A 131 33.48 14.95 40.48
C LYS A 131 33.47 15.81 41.74
N GLN A 132 32.38 15.83 42.50
CA GLN A 132 32.19 16.71 43.66
C GLN A 132 32.05 15.95 44.99
N GLY A 133 31.86 14.63 45.01
CA GLY A 133 31.59 13.86 46.24
C GLY A 133 32.49 12.64 46.41
N ASP A 134 33.48 12.74 47.29
CA ASP A 134 34.30 11.62 47.78
C ASP A 134 34.12 11.58 49.32
N GLU A 135 32.96 11.10 49.78
CA GLU A 135 32.67 10.78 51.18
C GLU A 135 32.05 9.37 51.28
N ALA A 136 32.39 8.65 52.35
CA ALA A 136 32.07 7.22 52.52
C ALA A 136 30.56 6.91 52.56
N PRO A 137 30.14 5.69 52.19
CA PRO A 137 28.73 5.42 51.91
C PRO A 137 27.86 5.52 53.15
N THR A 138 26.95 6.49 53.14
CA THR A 138 25.87 6.54 54.13
C THR A 138 24.88 5.40 53.85
N SER A 139 24.11 4.98 54.86
CA SER A 139 23.11 3.90 54.78
C SER A 139 22.14 4.02 53.59
N GLN A 140 21.96 5.25 53.08
CA GLN A 140 21.11 5.61 51.95
C GLN A 140 21.69 5.16 50.60
N GLU A 141 23.02 5.13 50.45
CA GLU A 141 23.70 4.61 49.25
C GLU A 141 23.64 3.10 49.15
N ALA A 142 23.70 2.39 50.29
CA ALA A 142 23.51 0.94 50.31
C ALA A 142 22.08 0.54 49.87
N ILE A 143 21.07 1.36 50.25
CA ILE A 143 19.69 1.20 49.81
C ILE A 143 19.56 1.52 48.30
N ALA A 144 20.22 2.56 47.81
CA ALA A 144 20.26 2.89 46.39
C ALA A 144 20.94 1.78 45.55
N ALA A 145 22.04 1.21 46.02
CA ALA A 145 22.71 0.09 45.37
C ALA A 145 21.84 -1.19 45.33
N ALA A 146 21.04 -1.43 46.37
CA ALA A 146 20.07 -2.52 46.40
C ALA A 146 18.94 -2.29 45.38
N ASP A 147 18.41 -1.06 45.28
CA ASP A 147 17.37 -0.69 44.30
C ASP A 147 17.90 -0.79 42.86
N VAL A 148 19.15 -0.40 42.61
CA VAL A 148 19.83 -0.56 41.31
C VAL A 148 20.01 -2.04 40.95
N ASN A 149 20.41 -2.88 41.90
CA ASN A 149 20.53 -4.33 41.67
C ASN A 149 19.18 -4.98 41.43
N GLU A 150 18.13 -4.56 42.13
CA GLU A 150 16.77 -5.01 41.89
C GLU A 150 16.31 -4.60 40.49
N TRP A 151 16.53 -3.34 40.10
CA TRP A 151 16.24 -2.86 38.74
C TRP A 151 16.99 -3.66 37.66
N LEU A 152 18.29 -3.92 37.87
CA LEU A 152 19.12 -4.73 36.95
C LEU A 152 18.60 -6.16 36.83
N SER A 153 18.12 -6.75 37.92
CA SER A 153 17.55 -8.10 37.91
C SER A 153 16.26 -8.15 37.10
N ARG A 154 15.36 -7.19 37.29
CA ARG A 154 14.11 -7.05 36.52
C ARG A 154 14.41 -6.82 35.03
N GLU A 155 15.43 -6.03 34.71
CA GLU A 155 15.83 -5.77 33.32
C GLU A 155 16.41 -7.01 32.63
N LYS A 156 17.25 -7.79 33.32
CA LYS A 156 17.72 -9.09 32.82
C LYS A 156 16.57 -10.03 32.52
N GLU A 157 15.58 -10.09 33.40
CA GLU A 157 14.40 -10.93 33.20
C GLU A 157 13.57 -10.49 31.99
N ARG A 158 13.39 -9.17 31.80
CA ARG A 158 12.74 -8.61 30.59
C ARG A 158 13.49 -8.99 29.31
N ARG A 159 14.82 -8.88 29.30
CA ARG A 159 15.65 -9.26 28.15
C ARG A 159 15.55 -10.74 27.83
N LEU A 160 15.61 -11.60 28.83
CA LEU A 160 15.43 -13.06 28.68
C LEU A 160 14.03 -13.42 28.19
N LYS A 161 13.00 -12.68 28.60
CA LYS A 161 11.63 -12.88 28.08
C LYS A 161 11.54 -12.50 26.59
N LEU A 162 12.11 -11.35 26.22
CA LEU A 162 12.20 -10.90 24.82
C LEU A 162 12.95 -11.89 23.95
N GLU A 163 14.10 -12.40 24.41
CA GLU A 163 14.89 -13.40 23.67
C GLU A 163 14.11 -14.71 23.46
N ARG A 164 13.34 -15.15 24.46
CA ARG A 164 12.45 -16.31 24.33
C ARG A 164 11.33 -16.07 23.33
N GLU A 165 10.67 -14.92 23.37
CA GLU A 165 9.62 -14.56 22.41
C GLU A 165 10.18 -14.45 20.99
N LEU A 166 11.36 -13.85 20.83
CA LEU A 166 12.03 -13.70 19.54
C LEU A 166 12.46 -15.06 18.98
N LYS A 167 12.99 -15.95 19.83
CA LYS A 167 13.30 -17.34 19.46
C LYS A 167 12.04 -18.10 19.05
N SER A 168 10.96 -18.00 19.83
CA SER A 168 9.67 -18.61 19.50
C SER A 168 9.12 -18.11 18.16
N LEU A 169 9.23 -16.81 17.88
CA LEU A 169 8.77 -16.22 16.63
C LEU A 169 9.64 -16.65 15.45
N ASN A 170 10.96 -16.71 15.65
CA ASN A 170 11.90 -17.20 14.66
C ASN A 170 11.64 -18.68 14.33
N ASP A 171 11.37 -19.51 15.33
CA ASP A 171 11.06 -20.93 15.13
C ASP A 171 9.76 -21.12 14.34
N LEU A 172 8.74 -20.32 14.63
CA LEU A 172 7.47 -20.29 13.89
C LEU A 172 7.69 -19.84 12.43
N TYR A 173 8.44 -18.75 12.24
CA TYR A 173 8.78 -18.21 10.92
C TYR A 173 9.57 -19.23 10.07
N MET A 174 10.61 -19.84 10.66
CA MET A 174 11.39 -20.88 9.99
C MET A 174 10.55 -22.13 9.69
N GLY A 175 9.58 -22.46 10.55
CA GLY A 175 8.60 -23.52 10.32
C GLY A 175 7.75 -23.24 9.09
N TRP A 176 7.19 -22.04 9.00
CA TRP A 176 6.39 -21.62 7.86
C TRP A 176 7.19 -21.63 6.55
N ILE A 177 8.44 -21.14 6.57
CA ILE A 177 9.33 -21.21 5.39
C ILE A 177 9.51 -22.65 4.92
N ARG A 178 9.79 -23.59 5.85
CA ARG A 178 9.94 -25.00 5.49
C ARG A 178 8.65 -25.55 4.87
N GLU A 179 7.50 -25.27 5.46
CA GLU A 179 6.21 -25.71 4.94
C GLU A 179 5.97 -25.16 3.52
N GLU A 180 6.18 -23.87 3.31
CA GLU A 180 6.02 -23.21 2.01
C GLU A 180 6.98 -23.78 0.95
N GLN A 181 8.23 -24.03 1.32
CA GLN A 181 9.20 -24.69 0.45
C GLN A 181 8.77 -26.11 0.08
N THR A 182 8.20 -26.89 1.01
CA THR A 182 7.69 -28.23 0.69
C THR A 182 6.48 -28.18 -0.24
N LYS A 183 5.56 -27.22 -0.06
CA LYS A 183 4.43 -27.01 -0.96
C LYS A 183 4.92 -26.69 -2.38
N ARG A 184 5.88 -25.77 -2.52
CA ARG A 184 6.50 -25.42 -3.81
C ARG A 184 7.20 -26.60 -4.47
N LYS A 185 7.96 -27.40 -3.72
CA LYS A 185 8.60 -28.61 -4.27
C LYS A 185 7.56 -29.64 -4.74
N LYS A 186 6.47 -29.84 -3.99
CA LYS A 186 5.37 -30.73 -4.39
C LYS A 186 4.68 -30.26 -5.68
N THR A 187 4.42 -28.95 -5.83
CA THR A 187 3.81 -28.43 -7.06
C THR A 187 4.75 -28.55 -8.25
N GLN A 188 6.05 -28.25 -8.08
CA GLN A 188 7.06 -28.46 -9.11
C GLN A 188 7.15 -29.93 -9.53
N HIS A 189 7.13 -30.87 -8.58
CA HIS A 189 7.15 -32.30 -8.88
C HIS A 189 5.90 -32.73 -9.66
N LYS A 190 4.70 -32.30 -9.24
CA LYS A 190 3.45 -32.57 -9.99
C LYS A 190 3.51 -32.02 -11.42
N LEU A 191 4.02 -30.81 -11.61
CA LEU A 191 4.19 -30.22 -12.94
C LEU A 191 5.18 -31.03 -13.79
N ALA A 192 6.31 -31.46 -13.23
CA ALA A 192 7.28 -32.31 -13.92
C ALA A 192 6.66 -33.65 -14.35
N THR A 193 5.89 -34.31 -13.47
CA THR A 193 5.19 -35.56 -13.80
C THR A 193 4.16 -35.36 -14.92
N LEU A 194 3.42 -34.24 -14.90
CA LEU A 194 2.48 -33.92 -15.98
C LEU A 194 3.20 -33.65 -17.31
N MET A 195 4.32 -32.93 -17.30
CA MET A 195 5.14 -32.71 -18.49
C MET A 195 5.67 -34.02 -19.07
N GLU A 196 6.14 -34.94 -18.24
CA GLU A 196 6.60 -36.27 -18.68
C GLU A 196 5.45 -37.10 -19.29
N ARG A 197 4.27 -37.06 -18.68
CA ARG A 197 3.06 -37.72 -19.20
C ARG A 197 2.57 -37.13 -20.53
N VAL A 198 2.81 -35.85 -20.80
CA VAL A 198 2.50 -35.21 -22.08
C VAL A 198 3.58 -35.47 -23.13
N LYS A 199 4.85 -35.53 -22.72
CA LYS A 199 5.99 -35.79 -23.60
C LYS A 199 5.96 -37.21 -24.19
N THR A 200 5.61 -38.21 -23.38
CA THR A 200 5.55 -39.63 -23.78
C THR A 200 4.63 -39.92 -24.99
N PRO A 201 3.37 -39.44 -25.07
CA PRO A 201 2.53 -39.61 -26.27
C PRO A 201 3.01 -38.79 -27.46
N LEU A 202 3.64 -37.62 -27.24
CA LEU A 202 4.19 -36.80 -28.32
C LEU A 202 5.37 -37.48 -29.03
N GLU A 203 6.25 -38.14 -28.27
CA GLU A 203 7.34 -38.97 -28.82
C GLU A 203 6.81 -40.22 -29.54
N ALA A 204 5.72 -40.83 -29.04
CA ALA A 204 5.06 -41.96 -29.70
C ALA A 204 4.38 -41.59 -31.04
N ILE A 205 3.91 -40.34 -31.19
CA ILE A 205 3.32 -39.83 -32.45
C ILE A 205 4.41 -39.48 -33.49
N HIS A 206 5.61 -39.10 -33.05
CA HIS A 206 6.72 -38.71 -33.94
C HIS A 206 7.62 -39.89 -34.38
N LEU A 207 7.37 -41.11 -33.88
CA LEU A 207 8.03 -42.32 -34.37
C LEU A 207 7.46 -42.72 -35.74
N PRO A 208 8.29 -42.81 -36.81
CA PRO A 208 7.79 -43.26 -38.11
C PRO A 208 7.31 -44.71 -37.98
N LYS A 209 6.07 -44.98 -38.43
CA LYS A 209 5.56 -46.34 -38.56
C LYS A 209 6.50 -47.14 -39.47
N ALA A 210 7.29 -48.02 -38.87
CA ALA A 210 8.09 -48.99 -39.59
C ALA A 210 7.14 -49.90 -40.39
N LYS A 211 7.46 -50.04 -41.68
CA LYS A 211 6.74 -50.84 -42.66
C LYS A 211 7.38 -52.22 -42.76
#